data_AF-A0A496UTU8-F1
#
_entry.id   AF-A0A496UTU8-F1
#
_cell.length_a   1.000
_cell.length_b   1.000
_cell.length_c   1.000
_cell.angle_alpha   90.00
_cell.angle_beta   90.00
_cell.angle_gamma   90.00
#
_symmetry.space_group_name_H-M   'P 1'
#
loop_
_entity.id
_entity.type
_entity.pdbx_description
1 polymer ?
#
loop_
_entity_poly.entity_id
_entity_poly.type
_entity_poly.pdbx_seq_one_letter_code
_entity_poly.pdbx_strand_id
1 'polypeptide(L)'
;MSARYRPIQREKPMSGSHIRLAMLAATALVFATGCSDDATDPAPPAALTGRVLDATGQPVAGAAIGLVYRLDETPLPGDWDKARAMIRFAIPGAGHVHLEVFDHAEHSVVVLVDEVLPAGHHEVAWDTVDSSGKPVPAGMYHYVLGFDGEPLDARDDLLYYYYELGEIMRAPHAVTDARGRFSIPRELIPTGEPVQIVDELGAITQDRIGTEVLVMAMWFEETMLISCGAVASLPPGVNHASVKLIFTPETPTPTF
;
A
#
# COMPACT_ATOMS: atom_id res chain seq x y z
N MET A 1 -46.93 3.13 30.90
CA MET A 1 -45.68 3.79 31.35
C MET A 1 -45.09 3.00 32.50
N SER A 2 -43.92 2.39 32.30
CA SER A 2 -42.93 1.90 33.30
C SER A 2 -42.25 0.64 32.75
N ALA A 3 -41.18 0.84 31.96
CA ALA A 3 -40.24 -0.23 31.61
C ALA A 3 -39.13 -0.24 32.68
N ARG A 4 -38.96 -1.39 33.33
CA ARG A 4 -37.93 -1.62 34.36
C ARG A 4 -36.56 -1.80 33.70
N TYR A 5 -35.63 -0.92 34.06
CA TYR A 5 -34.21 -1.01 33.70
C TYR A 5 -33.54 -2.18 34.45
N ARG A 6 -32.93 -3.12 33.71
CA ARG A 6 -32.01 -4.13 34.28
C ARG A 6 -30.57 -3.68 34.04
N PRO A 7 -29.71 -3.58 35.06
CA PRO A 7 -28.30 -3.25 34.85
C PRO A 7 -27.57 -4.45 34.22
N ILE A 8 -26.72 -4.15 33.23
CA ILE A 8 -25.81 -5.10 32.58
C ILE A 8 -24.74 -5.51 33.61
N GLN A 9 -24.61 -6.82 33.81
CA GLN A 9 -23.59 -7.41 34.68
C GLN A 9 -22.20 -7.18 34.08
N ARG A 10 -21.25 -6.68 34.89
CA ARG A 10 -19.84 -6.57 34.50
C ARG A 10 -19.28 -7.96 34.27
N GLU A 11 -18.84 -8.24 33.04
CA GLU A 11 -18.07 -9.44 32.74
C GLU A 11 -16.70 -9.37 33.43
N LYS A 12 -16.30 -10.53 33.95
CA LYS A 12 -15.07 -10.80 34.69
C LYS A 12 -13.88 -10.70 33.71
N PRO A 13 -12.74 -10.10 34.09
CA PRO A 13 -11.59 -10.04 33.19
C PRO A 13 -11.08 -11.46 32.90
N MET A 14 -11.09 -11.84 31.62
CA MET A 14 -10.45 -13.06 31.15
C MET A 14 -8.94 -12.94 31.30
N SER A 15 -8.37 -14.01 31.87
CA SER A 15 -6.96 -14.22 32.16
C SER A 15 -6.05 -13.97 30.95
N GLY A 16 -4.89 -13.37 31.21
CA GLY A 16 -4.00 -12.78 30.22
C GLY A 16 -3.56 -13.70 29.09
N SER A 17 -3.76 -13.23 27.87
CA SER A 17 -2.96 -13.61 26.71
C SER A 17 -1.74 -12.70 26.69
N HIS A 18 -0.54 -13.26 26.82
CA HIS A 18 0.70 -12.50 26.74
C HIS A 18 0.86 -11.98 25.30
N ILE A 19 0.58 -10.69 25.08
CA ILE A 19 1.01 -9.97 23.88
C ILE A 19 2.53 -9.99 23.89
N ARG A 20 3.14 -10.87 23.08
CA ARG A 20 4.58 -10.90 22.86
C ARG A 20 4.91 -9.75 21.90
N LEU A 21 5.39 -8.65 22.47
CA LEU A 21 5.76 -7.44 21.74
C LEU A 21 6.98 -7.74 20.85
N ALA A 22 6.79 -7.92 19.55
CA ALA A 22 7.88 -7.94 18.59
C ALA A 22 8.31 -6.49 18.28
N MET A 23 9.62 -6.24 18.24
CA MET A 23 10.15 -4.91 17.94
C MET A 23 10.53 -4.83 16.46
N LEU A 24 9.86 -3.92 15.74
CA LEU A 24 10.31 -3.43 14.45
C LEU A 24 11.11 -2.15 14.70
N ALA A 25 12.38 -2.13 14.27
CA ALA A 25 13.21 -0.94 14.35
C ALA A 25 13.48 -0.45 12.92
N ALA A 26 12.82 0.64 12.53
CA ALA A 26 13.20 1.41 11.34
C ALA A 26 14.31 2.37 11.76
N THR A 27 15.47 2.31 11.11
CA THR A 27 16.59 3.20 11.41
C THR A 27 16.86 4.06 10.19
N ALA A 28 16.61 5.36 10.28
CA ALA A 28 17.16 6.31 9.32
C ALA A 28 18.68 6.35 9.53
N LEU A 29 19.45 5.75 8.62
CA LEU A 29 20.90 5.74 8.71
C LEU A 29 21.42 7.11 8.22
N VAL A 30 21.65 8.03 9.15
CA VAL A 30 22.32 9.31 8.86
C VAL A 30 23.82 9.03 8.70
N PHE A 31 24.32 9.02 7.47
CA PHE A 31 25.76 9.08 7.23
C PHE A 31 26.23 10.52 7.45
N ALA A 32 26.72 10.83 8.65
CA ALA A 32 27.49 12.04 8.91
C ALA A 32 28.96 11.77 8.59
N THR A 33 29.43 12.22 7.44
CA THR A 33 30.87 12.46 7.23
C THR A 33 31.07 13.83 6.60
N GLY A 34 31.73 14.71 7.37
CA GLY A 34 32.43 15.89 6.87
C GLY A 34 31.75 17.21 7.18
N CYS A 35 32.32 17.96 8.12
CA CYS A 35 32.02 19.38 8.26
C CYS A 35 32.40 20.10 6.96
N SER A 36 31.40 20.58 6.24
CA SER A 36 31.52 21.60 5.20
C SER A 36 30.35 22.54 5.41
N ASP A 37 30.62 23.84 5.57
CA ASP A 37 29.63 24.91 5.67
C ASP A 37 28.97 25.14 4.30
N ASP A 38 28.29 24.12 3.79
CA ASP A 38 27.39 24.23 2.65
C ASP A 38 26.06 23.67 3.12
N ALA A 39 25.05 24.54 3.24
CA ALA A 39 23.71 24.18 3.64
C ALA A 39 23.00 23.41 2.51
N THR A 40 23.49 22.22 2.21
CA THR A 40 22.72 21.19 1.51
C THR A 40 22.18 20.29 2.60
N ASP A 41 20.87 20.38 2.86
CA ASP A 41 20.20 19.34 3.63
C ASP A 41 20.59 17.98 3.01
N PRO A 42 20.99 16.99 3.83
CA PRO A 42 21.33 15.69 3.30
C PRO A 42 20.11 15.15 2.56
N ALA A 43 20.29 14.82 1.28
CA ALA A 43 19.23 14.27 0.46
C ALA A 43 18.55 13.11 1.21
N PRO A 44 17.20 13.04 1.20
CA PRO A 44 16.50 11.98 1.90
C PRO A 44 17.00 10.61 1.41
N PRO A 45 17.09 9.61 2.30
CA PRO A 45 17.61 8.30 1.94
C PRO A 45 16.80 7.70 0.79
N ALA A 46 17.51 7.13 -0.19
CA ALA A 46 16.92 6.53 -1.40
C ALA A 46 15.96 5.36 -1.12
N ALA A 47 16.03 4.79 0.09
CA ALA A 47 15.15 3.72 0.51
C ALA A 47 14.85 3.80 2.02
N LEU A 48 13.64 3.39 2.38
CA LEU A 48 13.31 3.00 3.74
C LEU A 48 13.95 1.65 4.05
N THR A 49 14.75 1.58 5.09
CA THR A 49 15.39 0.34 5.53
C THR A 49 15.09 0.05 6.99
N GLY A 50 15.05 -1.23 7.34
CA GLY A 50 14.77 -1.64 8.70
C GLY A 50 15.09 -3.10 8.96
N ARG A 51 14.84 -3.52 10.21
CA ARG A 51 15.04 -4.90 10.64
C ARG A 51 13.86 -5.41 11.45
N VAL A 52 13.46 -6.66 11.17
CA VAL A 52 12.46 -7.40 11.93
C VAL A 52 13.18 -8.36 12.87
N LEU A 53 12.89 -8.24 14.17
CA LEU A 53 13.38 -9.14 15.20
C LEU A 53 12.19 -9.80 15.92
N ASP A 54 12.35 -11.05 16.32
CA ASP A 54 11.37 -11.73 17.17
C ASP A 54 11.45 -11.25 18.64
N ALA A 55 10.61 -11.80 19.50
CA ALA A 55 10.56 -11.43 20.92
C ALA A 55 11.85 -11.77 21.70
N THR A 56 12.74 -12.59 21.14
CA THR A 56 14.04 -12.95 21.71
C THR A 56 15.19 -12.10 21.16
N GLY A 57 14.89 -11.18 20.23
CA GLY A 57 15.87 -10.34 19.55
C GLY A 57 16.56 -11.04 18.38
N GLN A 58 16.11 -12.22 17.96
CA GLN A 58 16.66 -12.92 16.79
C GLN A 58 16.05 -12.36 15.50
N PRO A 59 16.82 -12.30 14.40
CA PRO A 59 16.30 -11.83 13.13
C PRO A 59 15.23 -12.76 12.54
N VAL A 60 14.16 -12.18 12.02
CA VAL A 60 13.10 -12.93 11.32
C VAL A 60 13.36 -12.89 9.82
N ALA A 61 13.71 -14.03 9.23
CA ALA A 61 13.85 -14.18 7.78
C ALA A 61 12.49 -14.45 7.11
N GLY A 62 12.28 -13.94 5.89
CA GLY A 62 11.05 -14.20 5.15
C GLY A 62 9.81 -13.46 5.65
N ALA A 63 9.96 -12.46 6.53
CA ALA A 63 8.85 -11.61 6.94
C ALA A 63 8.40 -10.73 5.77
N ALA A 64 7.11 -10.74 5.49
CA ALA A 64 6.46 -9.88 4.52
C ALA A 64 6.32 -8.47 5.07
N ILE A 65 6.82 -7.48 4.35
CA ILE A 65 6.75 -6.05 4.73
C ILE A 65 5.75 -5.36 3.81
N GLY A 66 4.72 -4.75 4.39
CA GLY A 66 3.71 -3.97 3.69
C GLY A 66 3.68 -2.52 4.17
N LEU A 67 3.41 -1.61 3.25
CA LEU A 67 3.08 -0.22 3.53
C LEU A 67 1.57 -0.04 3.56
N VAL A 68 1.07 0.54 4.65
CA VAL A 68 -0.33 0.95 4.78
C VAL A 68 -0.38 2.47 4.80
N TYR A 69 -1.00 3.02 3.76
CA TYR A 69 -1.17 4.45 3.58
C TYR A 69 -2.45 4.91 4.28
N ARG A 70 -2.43 6.18 4.72
CA ARG A 70 -3.64 6.88 5.14
C ARG A 70 -3.94 7.97 4.13
N LEU A 71 -5.20 8.22 3.90
CA LEU A 71 -5.67 9.41 3.20
C LEU A 71 -6.05 10.47 4.24
N ASP A 72 -5.96 11.74 3.85
CA ASP A 72 -6.25 12.85 4.76
C ASP A 72 -7.75 13.00 5.00
N GLU A 73 -8.57 12.89 3.95
CA GLU A 73 -10.01 13.16 4.02
C GLU A 73 -10.86 11.90 3.98
N THR A 74 -10.48 10.92 3.15
CA THR A 74 -11.27 9.71 2.93
C THR A 74 -11.02 8.67 4.02
N PRO A 75 -12.04 8.27 4.80
CA PRO A 75 -11.92 7.17 5.75
C PRO A 75 -11.82 5.85 4.98
N LEU A 76 -10.66 5.18 5.04
CA LEU A 76 -10.49 3.82 4.54
C LEU A 76 -10.84 2.80 5.66
N PRO A 77 -11.59 1.71 5.42
CA PRO A 77 -12.39 1.39 4.23
C PRO A 77 -13.88 1.80 4.39
N GLY A 78 -14.45 2.41 3.34
CA GLY A 78 -15.89 2.50 3.13
C GLY A 78 -16.50 1.17 2.63
N ASP A 79 -17.77 1.20 2.21
CA ASP A 79 -18.62 0.07 1.73
C ASP A 79 -18.13 -0.64 0.44
N TRP A 80 -16.84 -0.58 0.10
CA TRP A 80 -16.28 -1.17 -1.12
C TRP A 80 -16.01 -2.67 -0.96
N ASP A 81 -16.53 -3.49 -1.87
CA ASP A 81 -16.51 -4.95 -1.73
C ASP A 81 -15.16 -5.60 -2.09
N LYS A 82 -14.34 -4.98 -2.96
CA LYS A 82 -13.05 -5.51 -3.46
C LYS A 82 -12.13 -4.41 -4.00
N ALA A 83 -10.82 -4.64 -3.94
CA ALA A 83 -9.82 -3.84 -4.64
C ALA A 83 -9.90 -4.02 -6.16
N ARG A 84 -10.48 -3.03 -6.84
CA ARG A 84 -10.58 -3.00 -8.31
C ARG A 84 -10.67 -1.55 -8.77
N ALA A 85 -10.01 -1.22 -9.88
CA ALA A 85 -10.20 0.06 -10.56
C ALA A 85 -10.96 -0.16 -11.87
N MET A 86 -12.06 0.58 -12.07
CA MET A 86 -12.76 0.61 -13.36
C MET A 86 -12.29 1.82 -14.18
N ILE A 87 -11.57 1.55 -15.27
CA ILE A 87 -11.01 2.57 -16.16
C ILE A 87 -11.98 2.79 -17.32
N ARG A 88 -12.43 4.04 -17.49
CA ARG A 88 -13.33 4.46 -18.56
C ARG A 88 -12.59 5.36 -19.54
N PHE A 89 -12.72 5.08 -20.83
CA PHE A 89 -12.12 5.91 -21.87
C PHE A 89 -13.01 5.98 -23.12
N ALA A 90 -12.77 6.99 -23.95
CA ALA A 90 -13.46 7.15 -25.23
C ALA A 90 -12.44 7.33 -26.35
N ILE A 91 -12.71 6.67 -27.48
CA ILE A 91 -11.88 6.80 -28.69
C ILE A 91 -12.68 7.42 -29.84
N PRO A 92 -12.05 8.31 -30.63
CA PRO A 92 -12.76 9.12 -31.62
C PRO A 92 -13.16 8.35 -32.89
N GLY A 93 -12.54 7.19 -33.11
CA GLY A 93 -12.71 6.34 -34.28
C GLY A 93 -12.45 4.88 -33.94
N ALA A 94 -12.72 3.97 -34.88
CA ALA A 94 -12.25 2.60 -34.75
C ALA A 94 -10.73 2.59 -35.00
N GLY A 95 -9.96 1.98 -34.10
CA GLY A 95 -8.51 1.99 -34.15
C GLY A 95 -7.90 1.11 -33.08
N HIS A 96 -6.57 0.96 -33.14
CA HIS A 96 -5.82 0.15 -32.20
C HIS A 96 -5.68 0.88 -30.87
N VAL A 97 -6.08 0.23 -29.78
CA VAL A 97 -5.98 0.75 -28.42
C VAL A 97 -4.94 -0.04 -27.65
N HIS A 98 -4.02 0.69 -27.01
CA HIS A 98 -3.08 0.14 -26.03
C HIS A 98 -3.36 0.79 -24.68
N LEU A 99 -3.73 0.02 -23.66
CA LEU A 99 -3.94 0.53 -22.31
C LEU A 99 -3.09 -0.31 -21.35
N GLU A 100 -2.14 0.35 -20.71
CA GLU A 100 -1.15 -0.30 -19.85
C GLU A 100 -1.06 0.38 -18.50
N VAL A 101 -0.94 -0.43 -17.44
CA VAL A 101 -0.79 0.02 -16.06
C VAL A 101 0.67 -0.04 -15.66
N PHE A 102 1.14 0.99 -14.99
CA PHE A 102 2.49 1.16 -14.49
C PHE A 102 2.47 1.39 -12.97
N ASP A 103 3.52 0.95 -12.29
CA ASP A 103 3.76 1.32 -10.90
C ASP A 103 4.24 2.78 -10.78
N HIS A 104 4.34 3.29 -9.54
CA HIS A 104 4.84 4.65 -9.29
C HIS A 104 6.29 4.86 -9.79
N ALA A 105 7.06 3.81 -10.00
CA ALA A 105 8.42 3.88 -10.54
C ALA A 105 8.47 3.76 -12.07
N GLU A 106 7.31 3.89 -12.75
CA GLU A 106 7.14 3.79 -14.20
C GLU A 106 7.49 2.39 -14.76
N HIS A 107 7.47 1.35 -13.93
CA HIS A 107 7.59 -0.02 -14.41
C HIS A 107 6.24 -0.54 -14.89
N SER A 108 6.23 -1.17 -16.07
CA SER A 108 5.04 -1.86 -16.59
C SER A 108 4.61 -2.99 -15.65
N VAL A 109 3.31 -2.99 -15.31
CA VAL A 109 2.66 -3.98 -14.45
C VAL A 109 1.85 -4.95 -15.29
N VAL A 110 0.95 -4.41 -16.12
CA VAL A 110 0.04 -5.20 -16.97
C VAL A 110 -0.51 -4.37 -18.11
N VAL A 111 -0.64 -5.00 -19.28
CA VAL A 111 -1.41 -4.46 -20.41
C VAL A 111 -2.84 -4.98 -20.30
N LEU A 112 -3.81 -4.07 -20.19
CA LEU A 112 -5.23 -4.39 -20.05
C LEU A 112 -5.96 -4.45 -21.39
N VAL A 113 -5.51 -3.66 -22.36
CA VAL A 113 -6.07 -3.60 -23.72
C VAL A 113 -4.91 -3.49 -24.71
N ASP A 114 -4.90 -4.34 -25.73
CA ASP A 114 -3.95 -4.33 -26.85
C ASP A 114 -4.66 -4.89 -28.09
N GLU A 115 -5.67 -4.16 -28.57
CA GLU A 115 -6.52 -4.62 -29.68
C GLU A 115 -7.22 -3.46 -30.42
N VAL A 116 -7.85 -3.79 -31.55
CA VAL A 116 -8.66 -2.83 -32.31
C VAL A 116 -10.06 -2.72 -31.72
N LEU A 117 -10.45 -1.54 -31.27
CA LEU A 117 -11.76 -1.26 -30.69
C LEU A 117 -12.61 -0.36 -31.62
N PRO A 118 -13.94 -0.48 -31.60
CA PRO A 118 -14.82 0.43 -32.34
C PRO A 118 -14.86 1.82 -31.70
N ALA A 119 -15.16 2.86 -32.50
CA ALA A 119 -15.37 4.22 -31.98
C ALA A 119 -16.42 4.24 -30.86
N GLY A 120 -16.18 5.04 -29.81
CA GLY A 120 -17.12 5.19 -28.70
C GLY A 120 -16.47 5.04 -27.33
N HIS A 121 -17.32 4.76 -26.33
CA HIS A 121 -16.92 4.62 -24.93
C HIS A 121 -16.62 3.15 -24.62
N HIS A 122 -15.58 2.93 -23.82
CA HIS A 122 -15.10 1.63 -23.40
C HIS A 122 -14.83 1.66 -21.90
N GLU A 123 -14.93 0.48 -21.29
CA GLU A 123 -14.60 0.28 -19.89
C GLU A 123 -13.76 -0.99 -19.77
N VAL A 124 -12.67 -0.90 -19.01
CA VAL A 124 -11.84 -2.05 -18.65
C VAL A 124 -11.55 -1.98 -17.16
N ALA A 125 -11.51 -3.14 -16.52
CA ALA A 125 -11.24 -3.19 -15.10
C ALA A 125 -9.90 -3.83 -14.82
N TRP A 126 -9.18 -3.24 -13.86
CA TRP A 126 -7.96 -3.80 -13.32
C TRP A 126 -8.22 -4.38 -11.95
N ASP A 127 -7.99 -5.70 -11.82
CA ASP A 127 -8.21 -6.46 -10.59
C ASP A 127 -6.94 -6.48 -9.69
N THR A 128 -6.13 -5.43 -9.75
CA THR A 128 -4.90 -5.24 -8.94
C THR A 128 -3.91 -6.42 -9.00
N VAL A 129 -3.76 -6.99 -10.19
CA VAL A 129 -2.81 -8.07 -10.50
C VAL A 129 -1.84 -7.67 -11.62
N ASP A 130 -0.66 -8.28 -11.62
CA ASP A 130 0.32 -8.17 -12.70
C ASP A 130 -0.03 -9.06 -13.91
N SER A 131 0.78 -8.98 -14.97
CA SER A 131 0.64 -9.80 -16.18
C SER A 131 0.69 -11.32 -15.96
N SER A 132 1.19 -11.80 -14.80
CA SER A 132 1.20 -13.21 -14.42
C SER A 132 -0.05 -13.62 -13.61
N GLY A 133 -0.95 -12.67 -13.33
CA GLY A 133 -2.12 -12.86 -12.48
C GLY A 133 -1.80 -12.86 -10.99
N LYS A 134 -0.60 -12.41 -10.59
CA LYS A 134 -0.22 -12.31 -9.19
C LYS A 134 -0.64 -10.94 -8.63
N PRO A 135 -1.17 -10.86 -7.40
CA PRO A 135 -1.48 -9.57 -6.78
C PRO A 135 -0.24 -8.67 -6.67
N VAL A 136 -0.41 -7.39 -6.94
CA VAL A 136 0.62 -6.36 -6.75
C VAL A 136 0.53 -5.74 -5.35
N PRO A 137 1.59 -5.15 -4.78
CA PRO A 137 1.51 -4.52 -3.47
C PRO A 137 0.61 -3.28 -3.47
N ALA A 138 0.05 -2.93 -2.31
CA ALA A 138 -0.66 -1.65 -2.15
C ALA A 138 0.24 -0.48 -2.58
N GLY A 139 -0.30 0.54 -3.22
CA GLY A 139 0.49 1.67 -3.69
C GLY A 139 -0.24 2.51 -4.73
N MET A 140 0.50 3.48 -5.25
CA MET A 140 0.08 4.26 -6.41
C MET A 140 0.52 3.57 -7.70
N TYR A 141 -0.38 3.59 -8.65
CA TYR A 141 -0.20 3.14 -10.01
C TYR A 141 -0.78 4.22 -10.92
N HIS A 142 -0.47 4.15 -12.20
CA HIS A 142 -1.14 4.97 -13.21
C HIS A 142 -1.31 4.14 -14.47
N TYR A 143 -2.24 4.52 -15.32
CA TYR A 143 -2.35 3.91 -16.64
C TYR A 143 -2.00 4.91 -17.73
N VAL A 144 -1.53 4.38 -18.87
CA VAL A 144 -1.32 5.14 -20.11
C VAL A 144 -2.21 4.53 -21.17
N LEU A 145 -3.01 5.38 -21.81
CA LEU A 145 -3.84 5.02 -22.95
C LEU A 145 -3.20 5.51 -24.25
N GLY A 146 -3.11 4.65 -25.25
CA GLY A 146 -2.68 4.97 -26.61
C GLY A 146 -3.75 4.60 -27.63
N PHE A 147 -3.84 5.38 -28.71
CA PHE A 147 -4.73 5.17 -29.83
C PHE A 147 -3.96 5.32 -31.16
N ASP A 148 -3.99 4.28 -32.00
CA ASP A 148 -3.27 4.21 -33.27
C ASP A 148 -1.77 4.54 -33.17
N GLY A 149 -1.14 4.15 -32.05
CA GLY A 149 0.28 4.34 -31.79
C GLY A 149 0.64 5.70 -31.16
N GLU A 150 -0.33 6.59 -30.97
CA GLU A 150 -0.15 7.87 -30.29
C GLU A 150 -0.70 7.81 -28.86
N PRO A 151 0.03 8.30 -27.84
CA PRO A 151 -0.50 8.41 -26.50
C PRO A 151 -1.67 9.41 -26.48
N LEU A 152 -2.76 9.04 -25.82
CA LEU A 152 -3.83 9.94 -25.44
C LEU A 152 -3.47 10.61 -24.11
N ASP A 153 -3.97 11.83 -23.89
CA ASP A 153 -3.78 12.61 -22.65
C ASP A 153 -4.62 12.06 -21.47
N ALA A 154 -4.79 10.74 -21.42
CA ALA A 154 -5.47 10.03 -20.34
C ALA A 154 -4.41 9.29 -19.53
N ARG A 155 -4.02 9.94 -18.42
CA ARG A 155 -3.17 9.40 -17.37
C ARG A 155 -3.82 9.75 -16.04
N ASP A 156 -4.52 8.80 -15.45
CA ASP A 156 -5.06 8.96 -14.10
C ASP A 156 -4.32 8.04 -13.13
N ASP A 157 -4.20 8.51 -11.89
CA ASP A 157 -3.64 7.72 -10.81
C ASP A 157 -4.68 6.71 -10.31
N LEU A 158 -4.17 5.54 -9.93
CA LEU A 158 -4.90 4.44 -9.33
C LEU A 158 -4.29 4.18 -7.96
N LEU A 159 -5.11 4.27 -6.91
CA LEU A 159 -4.67 3.90 -5.56
C LEU A 159 -5.18 2.52 -5.21
N TYR A 160 -4.25 1.58 -5.01
CA TYR A 160 -4.56 0.29 -4.39
C TYR A 160 -4.14 0.32 -2.92
N TYR A 161 -5.04 -0.08 -2.03
CA TYR A 161 -4.75 -0.27 -0.60
C TYR A 161 -5.15 -1.68 -0.17
N TYR A 162 -4.50 -2.19 0.88
CA TYR A 162 -4.85 -3.49 1.45
C TYR A 162 -6.21 -3.42 2.13
N TYR A 163 -7.19 -4.17 1.62
CA TYR A 163 -8.49 -4.32 2.26
C TYR A 163 -8.41 -5.25 3.47
N GLU A 164 -7.68 -6.35 3.29
CA GLU A 164 -7.34 -7.28 4.34
C GLU A 164 -5.83 -7.26 4.56
N LEU A 165 -5.38 -7.05 5.81
CA LEU A 165 -3.96 -7.02 6.11
C LEU A 165 -3.22 -8.31 5.71
N GLY A 166 -3.93 -9.44 5.61
CA GLY A 166 -3.36 -10.69 5.11
C GLY A 166 -2.87 -10.63 3.66
N GLU A 167 -3.31 -9.66 2.85
CA GLU A 167 -2.86 -9.44 1.47
C GLU A 167 -1.37 -9.06 1.40
N ILE A 168 -0.82 -8.45 2.45
CA ILE A 168 0.61 -8.16 2.57
C ILE A 168 1.45 -9.43 2.41
N MET A 169 0.96 -10.58 2.88
CA MET A 169 1.67 -11.86 2.73
C MET A 169 1.69 -12.36 1.27
N ARG A 170 0.73 -11.93 0.44
CA ARG A 170 0.62 -12.32 -0.97
C ARG A 170 1.38 -11.36 -1.88
N ALA A 171 1.37 -10.08 -1.54
CA ALA A 171 2.02 -9.02 -2.30
C ALA A 171 2.75 -8.03 -1.38
N PRO A 172 3.86 -8.43 -0.75
CA PRO A 172 4.63 -7.52 0.08
C PRO A 172 5.42 -6.51 -0.76
N HIS A 173 5.66 -5.33 -0.20
CA HIS A 173 6.61 -4.34 -0.72
C HIS A 173 8.05 -4.82 -0.59
N ALA A 174 8.36 -5.59 0.46
CA ALA A 174 9.67 -6.22 0.64
C ALA A 174 9.56 -7.51 1.46
N VAL A 175 10.54 -8.39 1.33
CA VAL A 175 10.68 -9.60 2.15
C VAL A 175 12.02 -9.55 2.87
N THR A 176 12.05 -9.86 4.16
CA THR A 176 13.29 -9.80 4.92
C THR A 176 14.31 -10.87 4.52
N ASP A 177 15.58 -10.49 4.50
CA ASP A 177 16.70 -11.42 4.31
C ASP A 177 16.96 -12.30 5.56
N ALA A 178 17.95 -13.19 5.48
CA ALA A 178 18.36 -14.06 6.60
C ALA A 178 18.83 -13.30 7.86
N ARG A 179 19.11 -11.99 7.75
CA ARG A 179 19.47 -11.10 8.87
C ARG A 179 18.31 -10.21 9.30
N GLY A 180 17.10 -10.53 8.86
CA GLY A 180 15.87 -9.81 9.15
C GLY A 180 15.79 -8.43 8.51
N ARG A 181 16.64 -8.11 7.53
CA ARG A 181 16.73 -6.77 6.92
C ARG A 181 15.77 -6.66 5.75
N PHE A 182 15.16 -5.50 5.59
CA PHE A 182 14.39 -5.12 4.40
C PHE A 182 14.81 -3.75 3.87
N SER A 183 14.49 -3.50 2.61
CA SER A 183 14.65 -2.21 1.95
C SER A 183 13.46 -1.98 1.02
N ILE A 184 12.84 -0.81 1.10
CA ILE A 184 11.75 -0.37 0.25
C ILE A 184 12.18 0.95 -0.41
N PRO A 185 12.17 1.07 -1.75
CA PRO A 185 12.49 2.32 -2.44
C PRO A 185 11.65 3.50 -1.94
N ARG A 186 12.26 4.69 -1.83
CA ARG A 186 11.59 5.90 -1.31
C ARG A 186 10.42 6.35 -2.20
N GLU A 187 10.49 6.08 -3.50
CA GLU A 187 9.44 6.37 -4.48
C GLU A 187 8.13 5.64 -4.18
N LEU A 188 8.16 4.47 -3.54
CA LEU A 188 6.95 3.74 -3.13
C LEU A 188 6.28 4.32 -1.88
N ILE A 189 6.74 5.47 -1.39
CA ILE A 189 6.21 6.14 -0.20
C ILE A 189 5.75 7.57 -0.54
N PRO A 190 4.72 7.75 -1.39
CA PRO A 190 4.31 9.06 -1.91
C PRO A 190 3.54 9.92 -0.89
N THR A 191 4.09 10.10 0.33
CA THR A 191 3.45 10.92 1.37
C THR A 191 3.35 12.37 0.97
N GLY A 192 2.18 12.96 1.19
CA GLY A 192 1.91 14.36 0.94
C GLY A 192 1.50 14.70 -0.49
N GLU A 193 1.58 13.73 -1.40
CA GLU A 193 1.21 13.87 -2.80
C GLU A 193 -0.32 13.87 -2.97
N PRO A 194 -0.88 14.71 -3.87
CA PRO A 194 -2.25 14.56 -4.29
C PRO A 194 -2.41 13.21 -5.00
N VAL A 195 -3.57 12.58 -4.83
CA VAL A 195 -3.88 11.31 -5.47
C VAL A 195 -5.28 11.35 -6.04
N GLN A 196 -5.43 10.80 -7.24
CA GLN A 196 -6.74 10.44 -7.77
C GLN A 196 -7.03 8.98 -7.43
N ILE A 197 -8.24 8.72 -6.96
CA ILE A 197 -8.68 7.40 -6.56
C ILE A 197 -9.84 7.03 -7.46
N VAL A 198 -9.65 5.98 -8.25
CA VAL A 198 -10.68 5.38 -9.09
C VAL A 198 -11.28 4.20 -8.33
N ASP A 199 -12.57 4.27 -8.03
CA ASP A 199 -13.28 3.17 -7.36
C ASP A 199 -13.72 2.06 -8.35
N GLU A 200 -14.35 1.00 -7.82
CA GLU A 200 -14.83 -0.13 -8.61
C GLU A 200 -15.97 0.21 -9.58
N LEU A 201 -16.60 1.38 -9.40
CA LEU A 201 -17.64 1.94 -10.27
C LEU A 201 -17.08 2.97 -11.26
N GLY A 202 -15.78 3.26 -11.21
CA GLY A 202 -15.09 4.24 -12.05
C GLY A 202 -15.39 5.68 -11.67
N ALA A 203 -15.82 5.93 -10.42
CA ALA A 203 -15.90 7.27 -9.87
C ALA A 203 -14.50 7.72 -9.40
N ILE A 204 -14.17 8.97 -9.70
CA ILE A 204 -12.89 9.58 -9.36
C ILE A 204 -13.08 10.46 -8.13
N THR A 205 -12.30 10.20 -7.09
CA THR A 205 -12.18 11.07 -5.92
C THR A 205 -10.76 11.63 -5.85
N GLN A 206 -10.62 12.93 -5.60
CA GLN A 206 -9.33 13.54 -5.30
C GLN A 206 -9.12 13.56 -3.79
N ASP A 207 -7.93 13.17 -3.35
CA ASP A 207 -7.51 13.25 -1.95
C ASP A 207 -5.99 13.50 -1.92
N ARG A 208 -5.39 13.34 -0.75
CA ARG A 208 -3.96 13.44 -0.53
C ARG A 208 -3.50 12.28 0.31
N ILE A 209 -2.35 11.71 -0.06
CA ILE A 209 -1.72 10.71 0.79
C ILE A 209 -1.20 11.41 2.04
N GLY A 210 -1.64 10.92 3.17
CA GLY A 210 -1.27 11.46 4.47
C GLY A 210 0.24 11.38 4.70
N THR A 211 0.67 12.16 5.69
CA THR A 211 2.08 12.18 6.12
C THR A 211 2.46 10.97 6.98
N GLU A 212 1.49 10.14 7.34
CA GLU A 212 1.69 8.93 8.13
C GLU A 212 1.64 7.69 7.26
N VAL A 213 2.69 6.87 7.34
CA VAL A 213 2.71 5.54 6.73
C VAL A 213 2.99 4.52 7.82
N LEU A 214 2.15 3.50 7.88
CA LEU A 214 2.36 2.36 8.77
C LEU A 214 3.13 1.29 8.02
N VAL A 215 4.32 0.95 8.54
CA VAL A 215 5.11 -0.19 8.05
C VAL A 215 4.69 -1.40 8.85
N MET A 216 4.16 -2.42 8.19
CA MET A 216 3.73 -3.67 8.81
C MET A 216 4.63 -4.81 8.37
N ALA A 217 5.15 -5.56 9.35
CA ALA A 217 5.86 -6.80 9.13
C ALA A 217 4.97 -7.97 9.56
N MET A 218 4.91 -9.03 8.76
CA MET A 218 4.11 -10.23 9.01
C MET A 218 4.92 -11.50 8.75
N TRP A 219 4.81 -12.49 9.64
CA TRP A 219 5.50 -13.77 9.47
C TRP A 219 4.78 -14.89 10.24
N PHE A 220 5.05 -16.14 9.86
CA PHE A 220 4.63 -17.31 10.63
C PHE A 220 5.76 -17.74 11.58
N GLU A 221 5.42 -18.14 12.81
CA GLU A 221 6.33 -18.97 13.61
C GLU A 221 6.12 -20.44 13.23
N GLU A 222 7.19 -21.25 13.16
CA GLU A 222 7.16 -22.68 12.78
C GLU A 222 6.25 -23.58 13.67
N THR A 223 5.55 -23.04 14.67
CA THR A 223 4.87 -23.82 15.72
C THR A 223 3.34 -23.68 15.83
N MET A 224 2.63 -23.01 14.92
CA MET A 224 1.16 -22.97 14.98
C MET A 224 0.44 -23.64 13.81
N LEU A 225 -0.21 -24.77 14.11
CA LEU A 225 -1.26 -25.39 13.31
C LEU A 225 -2.45 -24.42 13.19
N ILE A 226 -2.76 -23.97 11.97
CA ILE A 226 -3.80 -22.99 11.68
C ILE A 226 -5.18 -23.70 11.71
N SER A 227 -6.06 -23.32 12.64
CA SER A 227 -7.50 -23.64 12.54
C SER A 227 -8.21 -22.56 11.74
N CYS A 228 -8.80 -22.92 10.60
CA CYS A 228 -9.51 -22.03 9.69
C CYS A 228 -10.81 -21.47 10.32
N GLY A 229 -11.03 -20.15 10.27
CA GLY A 229 -12.28 -19.51 10.75
C GLY A 229 -12.30 -17.97 10.72
N ALA A 230 -12.57 -17.41 9.53
CA ALA A 230 -13.29 -16.17 9.15
C ALA A 230 -13.11 -14.78 9.86
N VAL A 231 -12.90 -13.78 8.96
CA VAL A 231 -13.24 -12.33 8.93
C VAL A 231 -12.37 -11.31 9.71
N ALA A 232 -11.88 -10.31 8.95
CA ALA A 232 -11.29 -9.00 9.33
C ALA A 232 -10.08 -9.00 10.29
N SER A 233 -9.65 -10.18 10.74
CA SER A 233 -8.53 -10.40 11.63
C SER A 233 -7.39 -11.10 10.90
N LEU A 234 -6.16 -10.83 11.34
CA LEU A 234 -4.96 -11.49 10.83
C LEU A 234 -5.17 -13.01 10.74
N PRO A 235 -4.68 -13.70 9.69
CA PRO A 235 -4.81 -15.15 9.62
C PRO A 235 -4.27 -15.80 10.90
N PRO A 236 -4.92 -16.86 11.44
CA PRO A 236 -4.46 -17.51 12.66
C PRO A 236 -3.02 -17.98 12.50
N GLY A 237 -2.18 -17.76 13.52
CA GLY A 237 -0.75 -18.12 13.50
C GLY A 237 0.19 -17.11 12.83
N VAL A 238 -0.33 -15.97 12.34
CA VAL A 238 0.49 -14.87 11.84
C VAL A 238 0.93 -13.96 12.99
N ASN A 239 2.23 -13.84 13.18
CA ASN A 239 2.83 -12.79 13.99
C ASN A 239 2.91 -11.50 13.16
N HIS A 240 2.78 -10.36 13.84
CA HIS A 240 2.91 -9.06 13.21
C HIS A 240 3.67 -8.08 14.11
N ALA A 241 4.33 -7.11 13.49
CA ALA A 241 4.89 -5.93 14.13
C ALA A 241 4.62 -4.71 13.24
N SER A 242 4.40 -3.55 13.84
CA SER A 242 4.16 -2.33 13.07
C SER A 242 4.89 -1.13 13.64
N VAL A 243 5.41 -0.29 12.76
CA VAL A 243 5.99 1.02 13.12
C VAL A 243 5.30 2.07 12.31
N LYS A 244 4.81 3.10 13.01
CA LYS A 244 4.30 4.31 12.37
C LYS A 244 5.47 5.22 12.04
N LEU A 245 5.59 5.58 10.77
CA LEU A 245 6.51 6.61 10.30
C LEU A 245 5.71 7.89 10.02
N ILE A 246 6.25 9.02 10.44
CA ILE A 246 5.68 10.35 10.17
C ILE A 246 6.68 11.09 9.30
N PHE A 247 6.24 11.50 8.12
CA PHE A 247 7.02 12.26 7.16
C PHE A 247 6.68 13.74 7.28
N THR A 248 7.68 14.59 7.47
CA THR A 248 7.51 16.03 7.42
C THR A 248 7.59 16.47 5.96
N PRO A 249 6.54 17.09 5.38
CA PRO A 249 6.65 17.65 4.03
C PRO A 249 7.72 18.73 4.02
N GLU A 250 8.61 18.69 3.03
CA GLU A 250 9.54 19.79 2.82
C GLU A 250 8.71 21.03 2.46
N THR A 251 8.81 22.09 3.26
CA THR A 251 8.28 23.39 2.86
C THR A 251 9.00 23.79 1.58
N PRO A 252 8.31 24.06 0.46
CA PRO A 252 8.98 24.57 -0.72
C PRO A 252 9.68 25.86 -0.34
N THR A 253 11.01 25.88 -0.49
CA THR A 253 11.79 27.11 -0.27
C THR A 253 11.26 28.13 -1.28
N PRO A 254 10.73 29.29 -0.84
CA PRO A 254 10.25 30.29 -1.78
C PRO A 254 11.41 30.74 -2.66
N THR A 255 11.30 30.48 -3.95
CA THR A 255 12.16 31.09 -4.97
C THR A 255 11.86 32.59 -4.97
N PHE A 256 12.77 33.38 -4.40
CA PHE A 256 12.73 34.85 -4.47
C PHE A 256 13.27 35.36 -5.80
#